data_AF-A0A7Y5RMQ8-F1
#
_entry.id   AF-A0A7Y5RMQ8-F1
#
_cell.length_a   1.000
_cell.length_b   1.000
_cell.length_c   1.000
_cell.angle_alpha   90.00
_cell.angle_beta   90.00
_cell.angle_gamma   90.00
#
_symmetry.space_group_name_H-M   'P 1'
#
loop_
_entity.id
_entity.type
_entity.pdbx_description
1 polymer ?
#
loop_
_entity_poly.entity_id
_entity_poly.type
_entity_poly.pdbx_seq_one_letter_code
_entity_poly.pdbx_strand_id
1 'polypeptide(L)'
;MAIIECVPNISEGRDKARIDAIGSVVNQTKGAKLVSIESDADHNRSVITFAGDEIGVYDAALAIFRKATGLIDLNKHQGEHPRMGAVDVCPFIPVKDVTMEECVKLAKRLGRRVGEELGVPVYLYEAAATRKERKNLADIRKGQFEKLRELIGTDESRVPDFGPNKIHPTAGASAIGARFFLIAFNVNLATHDVDVAKSIAQTIREKDGGMPGVKALGFMLEHEGVAQVSMNLVDYRKTSPAQAYTRIEELAAAKGVKIKESEIVGVVPQESMTVCARQRKIEVSNDLDVVNREVAESLKVKGYTPKMVLENHLS
;
A
#
# COMPACT_ATOMS: atom_id res chain seq x y z
N MET A 1 -2.68 17.51 14.63
CA MET A 1 -1.50 17.59 13.74
C MET A 1 -1.87 16.88 12.46
N ALA A 2 -1.57 17.49 11.32
CA ALA A 2 -1.68 16.87 10.01
C ALA A 2 -0.87 15.57 9.97
N ILE A 3 -1.46 14.48 9.48
CA ILE A 3 -0.80 13.18 9.34
C ILE A 3 -0.87 12.74 7.88
N ILE A 4 0.31 12.44 7.33
CA ILE A 4 0.50 11.86 6.01
C ILE A 4 1.20 10.52 6.18
N GLU A 5 0.69 9.50 5.52
CA GLU A 5 1.39 8.22 5.36
C GLU A 5 2.16 8.24 4.03
N CYS A 6 3.35 7.62 4.02
CA CYS A 6 4.10 7.34 2.82
C CYS A 6 4.54 5.88 2.81
N VAL A 7 4.36 5.22 1.66
CA VAL A 7 4.51 3.77 1.53
C VAL A 7 5.40 3.39 0.33
N PRO A 8 6.69 3.81 0.29
CA PRO A 8 7.56 3.46 -0.82
C PRO A 8 7.79 1.95 -0.94
N ASN A 9 7.85 1.48 -2.18
CA ASN A 9 8.16 0.10 -2.51
C ASN A 9 9.58 0.02 -3.05
N ILE A 10 10.39 -0.83 -2.43
CA ILE A 10 11.81 -0.97 -2.68
C ILE A 10 12.05 -2.29 -3.41
N SER A 11 12.82 -2.25 -4.50
CA SER A 11 13.24 -3.46 -5.25
C SER A 11 14.41 -4.15 -4.56
N GLU A 12 14.16 -4.60 -3.35
CA GLU A 12 15.02 -5.43 -2.51
C GLU A 12 14.13 -6.10 -1.47
N GLY A 13 14.23 -7.42 -1.29
CA GLY A 13 13.47 -8.19 -0.31
C GLY A 13 14.29 -9.28 0.38
N ARG A 14 15.61 -9.38 0.11
CA ARG A 14 16.48 -10.47 0.57
C ARG A 14 17.63 -9.99 1.44
N ASP A 15 18.29 -8.91 1.04
CA ASP A 15 19.39 -8.30 1.79
C ASP A 15 18.85 -7.44 2.93
N LYS A 16 18.65 -8.06 4.09
CA LYS A 16 18.13 -7.38 5.28
C LYS A 16 18.97 -6.17 5.70
N ALA A 17 20.29 -6.24 5.61
CA ALA A 17 21.16 -5.13 5.98
C ALA A 17 20.92 -3.92 5.06
N ARG A 18 20.71 -4.16 3.76
CA ARG A 18 20.35 -3.12 2.79
C ARG A 18 18.98 -2.53 3.07
N ILE A 19 17.98 -3.37 3.34
CA ILE A 19 16.61 -2.95 3.66
C ILE A 19 16.60 -2.08 4.92
N ASP A 20 17.25 -2.54 5.99
CA ASP A 20 17.33 -1.81 7.26
C ASP A 20 18.12 -0.49 7.09
N ALA A 21 19.17 -0.48 6.27
CA ALA A 21 19.92 0.74 5.94
C ALA A 21 19.07 1.77 5.18
N ILE A 22 18.14 1.33 4.33
CA ILE A 22 17.19 2.21 3.63
C ILE A 22 16.10 2.69 4.59
N GLY A 23 15.48 1.79 5.35
CA GLY A 23 14.38 2.16 6.27
C GLY A 23 14.81 3.00 7.46
N SER A 24 16.03 2.82 7.96
CA SER A 24 16.54 3.56 9.13
C SER A 24 16.63 5.07 8.92
N VAL A 25 16.72 5.55 7.67
CA VAL A 25 16.75 7.00 7.37
C VAL A 25 15.44 7.70 7.77
N VAL A 26 14.33 6.96 7.83
CA VAL A 26 13.04 7.49 8.28
C VAL A 26 13.14 7.95 9.73
N ASN A 27 13.63 7.08 10.63
CA ASN A 27 13.76 7.40 12.05
C ASN A 27 14.84 8.46 12.33
N GLN A 28 15.75 8.70 11.40
CA GLN A 28 16.74 9.78 11.46
C GLN A 28 16.15 11.13 11.00
N THR A 29 14.97 11.12 10.38
CA THR A 29 14.31 12.31 9.86
C THR A 29 13.31 12.85 10.88
N LYS A 30 13.52 14.09 11.35
CA LYS A 30 12.59 14.75 12.27
C LYS A 30 11.22 14.92 11.60
N GLY A 31 10.16 14.60 12.34
CA GLY A 31 8.78 14.74 11.85
C GLY A 31 8.25 13.51 11.11
N ALA A 32 9.04 12.45 10.94
CA ALA A 32 8.61 11.15 10.42
C ALA A 32 8.88 10.02 11.41
N LYS A 33 8.04 8.98 11.36
CA LYS A 33 8.16 7.76 12.17
C LYS A 33 8.00 6.54 11.29
N LEU A 34 8.96 5.62 11.37
CA LEU A 34 8.86 4.32 10.73
C LEU A 34 7.77 3.49 11.43
N VAL A 35 6.83 2.97 10.65
CA VAL A 35 5.68 2.18 11.12
C VAL A 35 5.95 0.70 10.92
N SER A 36 6.28 0.30 9.70
CA SER A 36 6.62 -1.09 9.36
C SER A 36 7.62 -1.17 8.21
N ILE A 37 8.32 -2.29 8.15
CA ILE A 37 9.06 -2.75 6.98
C ILE A 37 8.62 -4.18 6.72
N GLU A 38 7.91 -4.39 5.63
CA GLU A 38 7.40 -5.71 5.22
C GLU A 38 8.18 -6.15 3.99
N SER A 39 8.85 -7.30 4.08
CA SER A 39 9.73 -7.79 3.02
C SER A 39 9.29 -9.16 2.55
N ASP A 40 9.30 -9.37 1.25
CA ASP A 40 8.97 -10.62 0.60
C ASP A 40 10.16 -11.07 -0.26
N ALA A 41 10.75 -12.21 0.10
CA ALA A 41 11.98 -12.72 -0.52
C ALA A 41 11.73 -13.30 -1.93
N ASP A 42 10.54 -13.85 -2.17
CA ASP A 42 10.17 -14.45 -3.46
C ASP A 42 9.87 -13.34 -4.48
N HIS A 43 9.09 -12.35 -4.06
CA HIS A 43 8.83 -11.13 -4.81
C HIS A 43 10.05 -10.20 -4.89
N ASN A 44 11.07 -10.42 -4.05
CA ASN A 44 12.26 -9.57 -3.87
C ASN A 44 11.90 -8.09 -3.72
N ARG A 45 10.92 -7.81 -2.86
CA ARG A 45 10.37 -6.47 -2.66
C ARG A 45 10.13 -6.20 -1.18
N SER A 46 10.44 -4.99 -0.76
CA SER A 46 10.08 -4.46 0.54
C SER A 46 9.14 -3.29 0.42
N VAL A 47 8.17 -3.21 1.34
CA VAL A 47 7.29 -2.08 1.55
C VAL A 47 7.71 -1.42 2.85
N ILE A 48 8.09 -0.16 2.77
CA ILE A 48 8.43 0.65 3.95
C ILE A 48 7.23 1.56 4.20
N THR A 49 6.60 1.44 5.36
CA THR A 49 5.49 2.28 5.77
C THR A 49 5.98 3.25 6.83
N PHE A 50 5.73 4.54 6.63
CA PHE A 50 6.02 5.56 7.63
C PHE A 50 4.99 6.69 7.57
N ALA A 51 4.86 7.43 8.67
CA ALA A 51 3.94 8.54 8.74
C ALA A 51 4.49 9.69 9.57
N GLY A 52 3.86 10.86 9.45
CA GLY A 52 4.31 12.06 10.13
C GLY A 52 3.69 13.33 9.55
N ASP A 53 4.32 14.46 9.87
CA ASP A 53 3.95 15.76 9.30
C ASP A 53 4.45 15.93 7.85
N GLU A 54 3.96 16.95 7.16
CA GLU A 54 4.28 17.22 5.75
C GLU A 54 5.80 17.29 5.49
N ILE A 55 6.54 17.97 6.36
CA ILE A 55 7.97 18.22 6.17
C ILE A 55 8.75 16.94 6.40
N GLY A 56 8.49 16.26 7.52
CA GLY A 56 9.19 15.04 7.90
C GLY A 56 8.95 13.91 6.91
N VAL A 57 7.71 13.69 6.49
CA VAL A 57 7.38 12.62 5.53
C VAL A 57 8.01 12.89 4.16
N TYR A 58 7.99 14.13 3.70
CA TYR A 58 8.65 14.51 2.46
C TYR A 58 10.17 14.33 2.51
N ASP A 59 10.83 14.80 3.58
CA ASP A 59 12.28 14.68 3.75
C ASP A 59 12.71 13.21 3.90
N ALA A 60 11.94 12.40 4.61
CA ALA A 60 12.19 10.96 4.77
C ALA A 60 12.05 10.22 3.43
N ALA A 61 11.03 10.53 2.63
CA ALA A 61 10.86 9.98 1.30
C ALA A 61 12.07 10.30 0.41
N LEU A 62 12.52 11.55 0.39
CA LEU A 62 13.71 11.95 -0.37
C LEU A 62 14.99 11.25 0.12
N ALA A 63 15.15 11.09 1.43
CA ALA A 63 16.27 10.37 2.02
C ALA A 63 16.26 8.88 1.61
N ILE A 64 15.09 8.23 1.58
CA ILE A 64 14.94 6.87 1.05
C ILE A 64 15.39 6.82 -0.41
N PHE A 65 14.95 7.74 -1.26
CA PHE A 65 15.36 7.79 -2.67
C PHE A 65 16.88 7.91 -2.81
N ARG A 66 17.52 8.82 -2.06
CA ARG A 66 18.99 8.97 -2.07
C ARG A 66 19.69 7.69 -1.66
N LYS A 67 19.23 7.05 -0.57
CA LYS A 67 19.84 5.83 -0.04
C LYS A 67 19.66 4.63 -0.97
N ALA A 68 18.44 4.41 -1.47
CA ALA A 68 18.11 3.29 -2.35
C ALA A 68 18.81 3.39 -3.71
N THR A 69 18.87 4.59 -4.31
CA THR A 69 19.57 4.81 -5.61
C THR A 69 21.06 4.46 -5.53
N GLY A 70 21.69 4.69 -4.37
CA GLY A 70 23.10 4.35 -4.14
C GLY A 70 23.38 2.89 -3.74
N LEU A 71 22.36 2.13 -3.33
CA LEU A 71 22.53 0.77 -2.80
C LEU A 71 21.98 -0.33 -3.73
N ILE A 72 21.01 -0.01 -4.58
CA ILE A 72 20.30 -0.99 -5.41
C ILE A 72 20.76 -0.86 -6.87
N ASP A 73 21.14 -1.99 -7.43
CA ASP A 73 21.46 -2.14 -8.85
C ASP A 73 20.44 -3.09 -9.50
N LEU A 74 19.49 -2.54 -10.26
CA LEU A 74 18.45 -3.33 -10.91
C LEU A 74 18.98 -4.28 -11.98
N ASN A 75 20.21 -4.08 -12.48
CA ASN A 75 20.84 -5.03 -13.41
C ASN A 75 21.09 -6.39 -12.76
N LYS A 76 21.14 -6.44 -11.42
CA LYS A 76 21.35 -7.63 -10.61
C LYS A 76 20.08 -8.06 -9.86
N HIS A 77 18.98 -7.32 -10.03
CA HIS A 77 17.74 -7.55 -9.31
C HIS A 77 16.78 -8.44 -10.12
N GLN A 78 16.36 -9.54 -9.52
CA GLN A 78 15.30 -10.42 -10.03
C GLN A 78 14.34 -10.79 -8.89
N GLY A 79 13.05 -10.83 -9.20
CA GLY A 79 11.96 -11.15 -8.27
C GLY A 79 10.66 -11.30 -9.03
N GLU A 80 9.67 -11.98 -8.42
CA GLU A 80 8.38 -12.25 -9.07
C GLU A 80 7.51 -10.99 -9.24
N HIS A 81 7.72 -9.97 -8.41
CA HIS A 81 6.95 -8.73 -8.47
C HIS A 81 7.41 -7.82 -9.62
N PRO A 82 6.51 -7.32 -10.48
CA PRO A 82 6.85 -6.35 -11.50
C PRO A 82 7.45 -5.08 -10.91
N ARG A 83 8.61 -4.66 -11.42
CA ARG A 83 9.34 -3.48 -10.96
C ARG A 83 9.98 -2.70 -12.09
N MET A 84 10.11 -1.39 -11.93
CA MET A 84 10.87 -0.53 -12.84
C MET A 84 11.94 0.32 -12.14
N GLY A 85 11.94 0.39 -10.81
CA GLY A 85 12.82 1.29 -10.04
C GLY A 85 13.39 0.67 -8.78
N ALA A 86 14.55 1.17 -8.33
CA ALA A 86 15.12 0.86 -7.01
C ALA A 86 14.12 1.27 -5.91
N VAL A 87 13.56 2.47 -6.03
CA VAL A 87 12.27 2.83 -5.45
C VAL A 87 11.26 2.79 -6.60
N ASP A 88 10.36 1.82 -6.55
CA ASP A 88 9.49 1.46 -7.66
C ASP A 88 8.19 2.27 -7.68
N VAL A 89 7.62 2.53 -6.51
CA VAL A 89 6.55 3.52 -6.30
C VAL A 89 6.72 4.19 -4.94
N CYS A 90 6.33 5.46 -4.84
CA CYS A 90 6.28 6.21 -3.60
C CYS A 90 4.97 7.04 -3.55
N PRO A 91 3.91 6.53 -2.90
CA PRO A 91 2.69 7.28 -2.67
C PRO A 91 2.74 8.11 -1.40
N PHE A 92 2.09 9.27 -1.43
CA PHE A 92 1.64 10.02 -0.26
C PHE A 92 0.14 9.81 -0.04
N ILE A 93 -0.28 9.56 1.19
CA ILE A 93 -1.66 9.24 1.55
C ILE A 93 -2.12 10.21 2.65
N PRO A 94 -3.22 10.95 2.45
CA PRO A 94 -3.79 11.78 3.51
C PRO A 94 -4.44 10.89 4.57
N VAL A 95 -4.08 11.10 5.84
CA VAL A 95 -4.62 10.31 6.98
C VAL A 95 -5.50 11.19 7.87
N LYS A 96 -4.97 12.32 8.35
CA LYS A 96 -5.69 13.22 9.27
C LYS A 96 -5.35 14.66 8.97
N ASP A 97 -6.37 15.52 8.93
CA ASP A 97 -6.22 16.98 8.73
C ASP A 97 -5.34 17.36 7.51
N VAL A 98 -5.34 16.54 6.45
CA VAL A 98 -4.61 16.75 5.19
C VAL A 98 -5.50 16.38 4.01
N THR A 99 -5.46 17.18 2.96
CA THR A 99 -6.21 16.97 1.73
C THR A 99 -5.42 16.15 0.70
N MET A 100 -6.14 15.53 -0.24
CA MET A 100 -5.50 14.86 -1.38
C MET A 100 -4.66 15.83 -2.21
N GLU A 101 -5.10 17.08 -2.37
CA GLU A 101 -4.39 18.10 -3.14
C GLU A 101 -3.03 18.45 -2.53
N GLU A 102 -2.93 18.49 -1.21
CA GLU A 102 -1.66 18.67 -0.50
C GLU A 102 -0.71 17.49 -0.74
N CYS A 103 -1.19 16.25 -0.65
CA CYS A 103 -0.39 15.07 -1.01
C CYS A 103 0.05 15.08 -2.48
N VAL A 104 -0.79 15.57 -3.41
CA VAL A 104 -0.40 15.74 -4.83
C VAL A 104 0.70 16.78 -4.98
N LYS A 105 0.67 17.89 -4.23
CA LYS A 105 1.75 18.90 -4.23
C LYS A 105 3.06 18.28 -3.73
N LEU A 106 3.03 17.46 -2.68
CA LEU A 106 4.20 16.73 -2.20
C LEU A 106 4.75 15.76 -3.24
N ALA A 107 3.89 14.96 -3.87
CA ALA A 107 4.28 14.02 -4.93
C ALA A 107 4.99 14.73 -6.09
N LYS A 108 4.45 15.87 -6.55
CA LYS A 108 5.06 16.70 -7.60
C LYS A 108 6.42 17.26 -7.18
N ARG A 109 6.51 17.79 -5.95
CA ARG A 109 7.75 18.36 -5.41
C ARG A 109 8.83 17.30 -5.25
N LEU A 110 8.48 16.12 -4.74
CA LEU A 110 9.40 14.99 -4.59
C LEU A 110 9.85 14.49 -5.97
N GLY A 111 8.92 14.29 -6.89
CA GLY A 111 9.23 13.82 -8.25
C GLY A 111 10.19 14.74 -8.99
N ARG A 112 9.99 16.05 -8.87
CA ARG A 112 10.93 17.04 -9.41
C ARG A 112 12.34 16.85 -8.85
N ARG A 113 12.50 16.84 -7.52
CA ARG A 113 13.83 16.71 -6.89
C ARG A 113 14.49 15.37 -7.15
N VAL A 114 13.74 14.28 -7.14
CA VAL A 114 14.27 12.96 -7.49
C VAL A 114 14.78 12.96 -8.94
N GLY A 115 14.02 13.55 -9.86
CA GLY A 115 14.44 13.69 -11.25
C GLY A 115 15.69 14.57 -11.43
N GLU A 116 15.72 15.72 -10.77
CA GLU A 116 16.80 16.72 -10.89
C GLU A 116 18.08 16.31 -10.15
N GLU A 117 17.97 15.80 -8.91
CA GLU A 117 19.12 15.50 -8.05
C GLU A 117 19.69 14.10 -8.28
N LEU A 118 18.85 13.13 -8.63
CA LEU A 118 19.25 11.71 -8.74
C LEU A 118 19.27 11.20 -10.18
N GLY A 119 18.81 11.99 -11.15
CA GLY A 119 18.73 11.57 -12.54
C GLY A 119 17.77 10.39 -12.79
N VAL A 120 16.85 10.14 -11.85
CA VAL A 120 15.86 9.07 -11.98
C VAL A 120 14.63 9.62 -12.70
N PRO A 121 14.23 9.10 -13.88
CA PRO A 121 12.98 9.49 -14.51
C PRO A 121 11.78 9.16 -13.60
N VAL A 122 10.90 10.15 -13.42
CA VAL A 122 9.72 10.03 -12.55
C VAL A 122 8.43 10.18 -13.35
N TYR A 123 7.49 9.26 -13.09
CA TYR A 123 6.11 9.34 -13.55
C TYR A 123 5.20 9.69 -12.37
N LEU A 124 4.31 10.65 -12.58
CA LEU A 124 3.24 10.94 -11.63
C LEU A 124 2.06 10.00 -11.86
N TYR A 125 1.54 9.40 -10.78
CA TYR A 125 0.47 8.40 -10.86
C TYR A 125 -0.70 8.67 -9.90
N GLU A 126 -1.80 7.92 -10.07
CA GLU A 126 -3.04 8.07 -9.30
C GLU A 126 -3.56 9.52 -9.31
N ALA A 127 -3.85 10.12 -8.14
CA ALA A 127 -4.37 11.48 -8.05
C ALA A 127 -3.37 12.54 -8.52
N ALA A 128 -2.07 12.20 -8.59
CA ALA A 128 -1.04 13.10 -9.11
C ALA A 128 -0.83 12.98 -10.62
N ALA A 129 -1.45 11.98 -11.28
CA ALA A 129 -1.25 11.71 -12.70
C ALA A 129 -1.59 12.92 -13.57
N THR A 130 -0.65 13.28 -14.45
CA THR A 130 -0.81 14.36 -15.44
C THR A 130 -1.55 13.90 -16.70
N ARG A 131 -1.62 12.58 -16.90
CA ARG A 131 -2.22 11.90 -18.05
C ARG A 131 -3.12 10.77 -17.57
N LYS A 132 -4.23 10.52 -18.25
CA LYS A 132 -5.26 9.55 -17.80
C LYS A 132 -4.71 8.13 -17.72
N GLU A 133 -3.88 7.75 -18.69
CA GLU A 133 -3.17 6.49 -18.80
C GLU A 133 -2.10 6.26 -17.71
N ARG A 134 -1.72 7.30 -16.95
CA ARG A 134 -0.80 7.19 -15.82
C ARG A 134 -1.49 6.99 -14.48
N LYS A 135 -2.83 6.95 -14.45
CA LYS A 135 -3.54 6.68 -13.20
C LYS A 135 -3.19 5.29 -12.65
N ASN A 136 -3.19 4.28 -13.51
CA ASN A 136 -2.89 2.91 -13.13
C ASN A 136 -1.37 2.63 -13.21
N LEU A 137 -0.80 2.24 -12.07
CA LEU A 137 0.61 1.91 -11.93
C LEU A 137 1.08 0.79 -12.88
N ALA A 138 0.22 -0.17 -13.18
CA ALA A 138 0.55 -1.29 -14.07
C ALA A 138 0.84 -0.81 -15.51
N ASP A 139 0.15 0.24 -15.97
CA ASP A 139 0.33 0.80 -17.30
C ASP A 139 1.69 1.53 -17.40
N ILE A 140 2.05 2.29 -16.35
CA ILE A 140 3.35 2.95 -16.23
C ILE A 140 4.48 1.91 -16.26
N ARG A 141 4.34 0.82 -15.50
CA ARG A 141 5.38 -0.21 -15.35
C ARG A 141 5.36 -1.28 -16.44
N LYS A 142 4.47 -1.17 -17.43
CA LYS A 142 4.34 -2.19 -18.48
C LYS A 142 5.67 -2.37 -19.21
N GLY A 143 6.24 -3.57 -19.10
CA GLY A 143 7.55 -3.91 -19.64
C GLY A 143 8.70 -3.88 -18.62
N GLN A 144 8.43 -3.46 -17.38
CA GLN A 144 9.38 -3.46 -16.27
C GLN A 144 10.66 -2.66 -16.58
N PHE A 145 11.70 -2.81 -15.74
CA PHE A 145 12.99 -2.15 -15.93
C PHE A 145 13.63 -2.47 -17.29
N GLU A 146 13.57 -3.72 -17.75
CA GLU A 146 14.25 -4.19 -18.95
C GLU A 146 13.73 -3.48 -20.20
N LYS A 147 12.41 -3.49 -20.41
CA LYS A 147 11.82 -2.86 -21.60
C LYS A 147 11.79 -1.35 -21.49
N LEU A 148 11.60 -0.79 -20.29
CA LEU A 148 11.63 0.67 -20.11
C LEU A 148 13.02 1.25 -20.41
N ARG A 149 14.10 0.47 -20.25
CA ARG A 149 15.45 0.89 -20.68
C ARG A 149 15.52 1.19 -22.17
N GLU A 150 14.77 0.45 -22.98
CA GLU A 150 14.73 0.61 -24.44
C GLU A 150 13.73 1.70 -24.86
N LEU A 151 12.61 1.82 -24.15
CA LEU A 151 11.49 2.69 -24.52
C LEU A 151 11.63 4.15 -24.03
N ILE A 152 12.20 4.39 -22.84
CA ILE A 152 12.33 5.75 -22.32
C ILE A 152 13.42 6.48 -23.12
N GLY A 153 13.04 7.58 -23.78
CA GLY A 153 13.89 8.31 -24.71
C GLY A 153 13.67 7.98 -26.18
N THR A 154 12.92 6.91 -26.49
CA THR A 154 12.61 6.49 -27.87
C THR A 154 11.11 6.52 -28.19
N ASP A 155 10.27 6.19 -27.21
CA ASP A 155 8.81 6.20 -27.32
C ASP A 155 8.23 7.48 -26.68
N GLU A 156 7.58 8.33 -27.48
CA GLU A 156 6.96 9.58 -27.02
C GLU A 156 5.88 9.35 -25.95
N SER A 157 5.23 8.19 -25.95
CA SER A 157 4.23 7.84 -24.92
C SER A 157 4.88 7.63 -23.54
N ARG A 158 6.20 7.39 -23.50
CA ARG A 158 6.99 7.06 -22.31
C ARG A 158 7.81 8.23 -21.74
N VAL A 159 7.65 9.45 -22.24
CA VAL A 159 8.37 10.62 -21.68
C VAL A 159 8.00 10.84 -20.20
N PRO A 160 8.94 10.88 -19.25
CA PRO A 160 8.63 11.04 -17.82
C PRO A 160 8.09 12.45 -17.51
N ASP A 161 7.40 12.59 -16.37
CA ASP A 161 6.93 13.90 -15.88
C ASP A 161 8.08 14.76 -15.37
N PHE A 162 9.08 14.13 -14.74
CA PHE A 162 10.29 14.79 -14.25
C PHE A 162 11.54 13.94 -14.49
N GLY A 163 12.70 14.59 -14.44
CA GLY A 163 13.99 13.95 -14.66
C GLY A 163 14.30 13.73 -16.14
N PRO A 164 15.42 13.05 -16.44
CA PRO A 164 15.87 12.83 -17.81
C PRO A 164 14.88 11.97 -18.60
N ASN A 165 14.68 12.24 -19.90
CA ASN A 165 13.98 11.31 -20.81
C ASN A 165 14.90 10.13 -21.20
N LYS A 166 15.43 9.44 -20.19
CA LYS A 166 16.30 8.28 -20.28
C LYS A 166 16.23 7.51 -18.97
N ILE A 167 16.27 6.18 -19.02
CA ILE A 167 16.29 5.37 -17.80
C ILE A 167 17.58 5.62 -16.99
N HIS A 168 17.48 5.60 -15.65
CA HIS A 168 18.67 5.58 -14.82
C HIS A 168 19.36 4.20 -14.92
N PRO A 169 20.69 4.13 -15.10
CA PRO A 169 21.39 2.88 -15.44
C PRO A 169 21.24 1.74 -14.42
N THR A 170 21.20 2.08 -13.12
CA THR A 170 21.06 1.10 -12.02
C THR A 170 19.73 1.22 -11.28
N ALA A 171 19.31 2.45 -10.95
CA ALA A 171 18.08 2.71 -10.20
C ALA A 171 16.77 2.69 -11.01
N GLY A 172 16.82 2.64 -12.34
CA GLY A 172 15.61 2.52 -13.16
C GLY A 172 14.76 3.80 -13.27
N ALA A 173 13.45 3.66 -13.12
CA ALA A 173 12.45 4.73 -13.13
C ALA A 173 11.51 4.61 -11.93
N SER A 174 10.88 5.70 -11.50
CA SER A 174 9.99 5.68 -10.33
C SER A 174 8.60 6.23 -10.64
N ALA A 175 7.58 5.65 -10.00
CA ALA A 175 6.25 6.25 -9.94
C ALA A 175 6.08 6.99 -8.60
N ILE A 176 5.67 8.25 -8.61
CA ILE A 176 5.41 9.02 -7.39
C ILE A 176 4.01 9.61 -7.47
N GLY A 177 3.22 9.50 -6.41
CA GLY A 177 1.84 9.95 -6.51
C GLY A 177 1.17 10.18 -5.18
N ALA A 178 -0.13 10.42 -5.26
CA ALA A 178 -0.99 10.50 -4.11
C ALA A 178 -2.22 9.62 -4.35
N ARG A 179 -2.63 8.90 -3.31
CA ARG A 179 -3.79 8.02 -3.37
C ARG A 179 -4.48 7.99 -2.02
N PHE A 180 -5.72 7.52 -2.01
CA PHE A 180 -6.41 7.29 -0.76
C PHE A 180 -5.86 6.04 -0.05
N PHE A 181 -6.14 5.94 1.25
CA PHE A 181 -5.67 4.85 2.10
C PHE A 181 -6.18 3.51 1.57
N LEU A 182 -5.32 2.51 1.59
CA LEU A 182 -5.65 1.15 1.17
C LEU A 182 -5.51 0.24 2.37
N ILE A 183 -6.60 -0.42 2.76
CA ILE A 183 -6.60 -1.39 3.85
C ILE A 183 -6.55 -2.79 3.24
N ALA A 184 -5.49 -3.54 3.54
CA ALA A 184 -5.41 -4.96 3.21
C ALA A 184 -6.11 -5.74 4.33
N PHE A 185 -7.23 -6.37 3.99
CA PHE A 185 -8.08 -7.08 4.93
C PHE A 185 -8.39 -8.48 4.38
N ASN A 186 -8.06 -9.51 5.14
CA ASN A 186 -8.29 -10.89 4.72
C ASN A 186 -9.33 -11.54 5.63
N VAL A 187 -10.15 -12.43 5.08
CA VAL A 187 -11.11 -13.23 5.84
C VAL A 187 -10.86 -14.71 5.59
N ASN A 188 -10.51 -15.43 6.65
CA ASN A 188 -10.26 -16.86 6.63
C ASN A 188 -11.59 -17.62 6.84
N LEU A 189 -11.92 -18.51 5.91
CA LEU A 189 -13.12 -19.33 5.94
C LEU A 189 -12.78 -20.70 6.52
N ALA A 190 -13.67 -21.25 7.36
CA ALA A 190 -13.53 -22.57 7.96
C ALA A 190 -13.87 -23.68 6.96
N THR A 191 -13.13 -23.73 5.85
CA THR A 191 -13.25 -24.73 4.78
C THR A 191 -11.91 -24.90 4.07
N HIS A 192 -11.68 -26.10 3.53
CA HIS A 192 -10.55 -26.38 2.63
C HIS A 192 -10.90 -26.16 1.15
N ASP A 193 -12.15 -25.80 0.87
CA ASP A 193 -12.61 -25.56 -0.50
C ASP A 193 -12.27 -24.12 -0.93
N VAL A 194 -11.19 -23.98 -1.70
CA VAL A 194 -10.74 -22.70 -2.26
C VAL A 194 -11.77 -22.08 -3.20
N ASP A 195 -12.63 -22.88 -3.84
CA ASP A 195 -13.60 -22.37 -4.80
C ASP A 195 -14.74 -21.62 -4.08
N VAL A 196 -15.00 -21.93 -2.81
CA VAL A 196 -15.83 -21.08 -1.93
C VAL A 196 -15.23 -19.68 -1.83
N ALA A 197 -13.95 -19.56 -1.48
CA ALA A 197 -13.30 -18.26 -1.34
C ALA A 197 -13.21 -17.51 -2.67
N LYS A 198 -12.88 -18.19 -3.78
CA LYS A 198 -12.85 -17.59 -5.12
C LYS A 198 -14.22 -17.07 -5.54
N SER A 199 -15.28 -17.85 -5.31
CA SER A 199 -16.66 -17.46 -5.60
C SER A 199 -17.06 -16.22 -4.82
N ILE A 200 -16.76 -16.17 -3.51
CA ILE A 200 -17.04 -15.01 -2.66
C ILE A 200 -16.23 -13.79 -3.12
N ALA A 201 -14.94 -13.94 -3.35
CA ALA A 201 -14.06 -12.88 -3.86
C ALA A 201 -14.57 -12.29 -5.18
N GLN A 202 -15.05 -13.15 -6.10
CA GLN A 202 -15.67 -12.73 -7.36
C GLN A 202 -16.96 -11.93 -7.11
N THR A 203 -17.81 -12.35 -6.19
CA THR A 203 -19.05 -11.64 -5.88
C THR A 203 -18.82 -10.26 -5.24
N ILE A 204 -17.80 -10.11 -4.39
CA ILE A 204 -17.58 -8.84 -3.67
C ILE A 204 -16.70 -7.85 -4.43
N ARG A 205 -15.90 -8.28 -5.43
CA ARG A 205 -14.94 -7.38 -6.10
C ARG A 205 -15.63 -6.43 -7.07
N GLU A 206 -15.24 -5.16 -7.02
CA GLU A 206 -15.84 -4.07 -7.80
C GLU A 206 -15.80 -4.33 -9.31
N LYS A 207 -14.71 -4.92 -9.81
CA LYS A 207 -14.54 -5.17 -11.26
C LYS A 207 -15.59 -6.12 -11.86
N ASP A 208 -16.32 -6.86 -11.03
CA ASP A 208 -17.42 -7.72 -11.46
C ASP A 208 -18.81 -7.19 -11.02
N GLY A 209 -18.89 -5.92 -10.62
CA GLY A 209 -20.14 -5.31 -10.13
C GLY A 209 -20.40 -5.55 -8.64
N GLY A 210 -19.38 -5.97 -7.88
CA GLY A 210 -19.45 -6.12 -6.43
C GLY A 210 -19.41 -4.79 -5.67
N MET A 211 -18.81 -4.79 -4.49
CA MET A 211 -18.77 -3.65 -3.59
C MET A 211 -17.79 -2.56 -4.09
N PRO A 212 -18.15 -1.26 -4.03
CA PRO A 212 -17.27 -0.19 -4.48
C PRO A 212 -15.95 -0.14 -3.70
N GLY A 213 -14.84 0.02 -4.39
CA GLY A 213 -13.51 0.10 -3.79
C GLY A 213 -12.95 -1.23 -3.28
N VAL A 214 -13.56 -2.37 -3.66
CA VAL A 214 -13.08 -3.70 -3.26
C VAL A 214 -12.34 -4.39 -4.39
N LYS A 215 -11.09 -4.76 -4.14
CA LYS A 215 -10.33 -5.69 -4.99
C LYS A 215 -10.09 -6.96 -4.19
N ALA A 216 -10.64 -8.10 -4.63
CA ALA A 216 -10.56 -9.35 -3.87
C ALA A 216 -10.11 -10.53 -4.73
N LEU A 217 -9.41 -11.48 -4.10
CA LEU A 217 -9.00 -12.77 -4.63
C LEU A 217 -9.25 -13.87 -3.59
N GLY A 218 -9.43 -15.10 -4.07
CA GLY A 218 -9.60 -16.29 -3.22
C GLY A 218 -8.36 -17.16 -3.27
N PHE A 219 -7.82 -17.52 -2.12
CA PHE A 219 -6.60 -18.31 -1.97
C PHE A 219 -6.82 -19.51 -1.05
N MET A 220 -5.95 -20.51 -1.19
CA MET A 220 -5.80 -21.58 -0.21
C MET A 220 -4.55 -21.29 0.61
N LEU A 221 -4.68 -21.22 1.94
CA LEU A 221 -3.55 -21.17 2.85
C LEU A 221 -3.18 -22.60 3.22
N GLU A 222 -2.34 -23.24 2.41
CA GLU A 222 -1.99 -24.67 2.54
C GLU A 222 -1.52 -25.04 3.95
N HIS A 223 -0.70 -24.20 4.58
CA HIS A 223 -0.20 -24.44 5.94
C HIS A 223 -1.27 -24.30 7.03
N GLU A 224 -2.26 -23.43 6.82
CA GLU A 224 -3.33 -23.20 7.80
C GLU A 224 -4.54 -24.11 7.54
N GLY A 225 -4.59 -24.78 6.38
CA GLY A 225 -5.71 -25.61 5.96
C GLY A 225 -7.01 -24.81 5.81
N VAL A 226 -6.95 -23.55 5.36
CA VAL A 226 -8.14 -22.71 5.22
C VAL A 226 -8.16 -21.98 3.88
N ALA A 227 -9.35 -21.82 3.32
CA ALA A 227 -9.59 -20.92 2.20
C ALA A 227 -9.70 -19.47 2.71
N GLN A 228 -9.04 -18.53 2.03
CA GLN A 228 -9.00 -17.12 2.41
C GLN A 228 -9.58 -16.25 1.29
N VAL A 229 -10.45 -15.31 1.67
CA VAL A 229 -10.82 -14.17 0.83
C VAL A 229 -9.88 -13.03 1.19
N SER A 230 -8.86 -12.79 0.36
CA SER A 230 -7.94 -11.66 0.53
C SER A 230 -8.43 -10.46 -0.24
N MET A 231 -8.44 -9.27 0.36
CA MET A 231 -8.90 -8.08 -0.32
C MET A 231 -8.15 -6.79 0.05
N ASN A 232 -8.11 -5.88 -0.92
CA ASN A 232 -7.72 -4.50 -0.73
C ASN A 232 -8.98 -3.61 -0.79
N LEU A 233 -9.23 -2.88 0.29
CA LEU A 233 -10.24 -1.84 0.39
C LEU A 233 -9.59 -0.50 0.07
N VAL A 234 -9.79 0.00 -1.14
CA VAL A 234 -9.12 1.22 -1.64
C VAL A 234 -9.84 2.52 -1.24
N ASP A 235 -11.03 2.42 -0.64
CA ASP A 235 -11.73 3.51 0.03
C ASP A 235 -12.66 2.95 1.13
N TYR A 236 -12.17 2.92 2.37
CA TYR A 236 -12.90 2.38 3.53
C TYR A 236 -14.18 3.16 3.87
N ARG A 237 -14.36 4.36 3.31
CA ARG A 237 -15.59 5.16 3.49
C ARG A 237 -16.70 4.70 2.56
N LYS A 238 -16.36 4.05 1.44
CA LYS A 238 -17.33 3.45 0.52
C LYS A 238 -17.65 2.02 0.92
N THR A 239 -16.61 1.23 1.19
CA THR A 239 -16.72 -0.12 1.72
C THR A 239 -15.72 -0.30 2.85
N SER A 240 -16.22 -0.31 4.08
CA SER A 240 -15.40 -0.54 5.27
C SER A 240 -15.05 -2.03 5.47
N PRO A 241 -14.05 -2.33 6.33
CA PRO A 241 -13.81 -3.69 6.80
C PRO A 241 -15.07 -4.36 7.38
N ALA A 242 -15.89 -3.62 8.15
CA ALA A 242 -17.10 -4.18 8.74
C ALA A 242 -18.17 -4.54 7.68
N GLN A 243 -18.34 -3.72 6.64
CA GLN A 243 -19.28 -4.02 5.55
C GLN A 243 -18.81 -5.22 4.72
N ALA A 244 -17.51 -5.26 4.37
CA ALA A 244 -16.92 -6.36 3.63
C ALA A 244 -17.02 -7.68 4.43
N TYR A 245 -16.68 -7.64 5.72
CA TYR A 245 -16.80 -8.79 6.62
C TYR A 245 -18.24 -9.31 6.68
N THR A 246 -19.22 -8.42 6.91
CA THR A 246 -20.65 -8.80 6.99
C THR A 246 -21.11 -9.44 5.68
N ARG A 247 -20.71 -8.88 4.53
CA ARG A 247 -21.07 -9.44 3.23
C ARG A 247 -20.46 -10.82 2.98
N ILE A 248 -19.21 -11.03 3.39
CA ILE A 248 -18.54 -12.33 3.31
C ILE A 248 -19.21 -13.34 4.24
N GLU A 249 -19.63 -12.91 5.43
CA GLU A 249 -20.33 -13.75 6.41
C GLU A 249 -21.64 -14.29 5.83
N GLU A 250 -22.45 -13.42 5.20
CA GLU A 250 -23.69 -13.81 4.51
C GLU A 250 -23.43 -14.82 3.39
N LEU A 251 -22.44 -14.54 2.53
CA LEU A 251 -22.12 -15.39 1.38
C LEU A 251 -21.52 -16.74 1.79
N ALA A 252 -20.70 -16.77 2.84
CA ALA A 252 -20.16 -17.99 3.42
C ALA A 252 -21.27 -18.82 4.07
N ALA A 253 -22.16 -18.19 4.84
CA ALA A 253 -23.29 -18.85 5.48
C ALA A 253 -24.25 -19.48 4.46
N ALA A 254 -24.52 -18.80 3.34
CA ALA A 254 -25.30 -19.35 2.22
C ALA A 254 -24.67 -20.60 1.58
N LYS A 255 -23.37 -20.82 1.79
CA LYS A 255 -22.62 -22.00 1.35
C LYS A 255 -22.35 -23.01 2.48
N GLY A 256 -22.95 -22.81 3.66
CA GLY A 256 -22.76 -23.69 4.84
C GLY A 256 -21.38 -23.56 5.50
N VAL A 257 -20.64 -22.49 5.22
CA VAL A 257 -19.28 -22.24 5.71
C VAL A 257 -19.30 -21.11 6.73
N LYS A 258 -18.52 -21.24 7.81
CA LYS A 258 -18.33 -20.17 8.81
C LYS A 258 -17.06 -19.38 8.54
N ILE A 259 -17.03 -18.12 8.95
CA ILE A 259 -15.77 -17.38 9.08
C ILE A 259 -15.02 -17.88 10.31
N LYS A 260 -13.76 -18.28 10.12
CA LYS A 260 -12.83 -18.66 11.19
C LYS A 260 -12.35 -17.41 11.92
N GLU A 261 -11.76 -16.48 11.17
CA GLU A 261 -11.13 -15.25 11.66
C GLU A 261 -10.92 -14.27 10.48
N SER A 262 -10.46 -13.06 10.78
CA SER A 262 -9.98 -12.10 9.79
C SER A 262 -8.59 -11.57 10.16
N GLU A 263 -7.97 -10.83 9.25
CA GLU A 263 -6.63 -10.30 9.41
C GLU A 263 -6.53 -8.93 8.76
N ILE A 264 -5.89 -7.99 9.46
CA ILE A 264 -5.42 -6.74 8.89
C ILE A 264 -3.94 -6.93 8.56
N VAL A 265 -3.57 -6.72 7.31
CA VAL A 265 -2.16 -6.75 6.88
C VAL A 265 -1.64 -5.31 6.88
N GLY A 266 -0.61 -5.04 7.66
CA GLY A 266 -0.07 -3.70 7.87
C GLY A 266 -0.86 -2.91 8.92
N VAL A 267 -1.32 -1.72 8.54
CA VAL A 267 -2.01 -0.77 9.44
C VAL A 267 -3.32 -0.25 8.88
N VAL A 268 -4.17 0.27 9.76
CA VAL A 268 -5.44 0.94 9.44
C VAL A 268 -5.46 2.35 10.04
N PRO A 269 -6.16 3.31 9.42
CA PRO A 269 -6.37 4.61 10.04
C PRO A 269 -7.43 4.52 11.14
N GLN A 270 -7.28 5.31 12.20
CA GLN A 270 -8.23 5.40 13.30
C GLN A 270 -9.65 5.72 12.81
N GLU A 271 -9.77 6.53 11.76
CA GLU A 271 -11.07 6.85 11.15
C GLU A 271 -11.80 5.57 10.67
N SER A 272 -11.08 4.61 10.07
CA SER A 272 -11.67 3.35 9.60
C SER A 272 -12.21 2.52 10.76
N MET A 273 -11.50 2.48 11.90
CA MET A 273 -11.98 1.78 13.09
C MET A 273 -13.25 2.43 13.64
N THR A 274 -13.31 3.77 13.68
CA THR A 274 -14.50 4.52 14.08
C THR A 274 -15.68 4.30 13.13
N VAL A 275 -15.44 4.20 11.81
CA VAL A 275 -16.47 3.84 10.83
C VAL A 275 -17.01 2.43 11.10
N CYS A 276 -16.13 1.47 11.36
CA CYS A 276 -16.52 0.10 11.71
C CYS A 276 -17.33 0.07 13.01
N ALA A 277 -16.91 0.80 14.05
CA ALA A 277 -17.63 0.88 15.33
C ALA A 277 -19.09 1.30 15.14
N ARG A 278 -19.32 2.39 14.40
CA ARG A 278 -20.67 2.88 14.09
C ARG A 278 -21.51 1.84 13.36
N GLN A 279 -20.95 1.17 12.37
CA GLN A 279 -21.64 0.13 11.59
C GLN A 279 -21.94 -1.13 12.39
N ARG A 280 -21.09 -1.47 13.36
CA ARG A 280 -21.28 -2.58 14.30
C ARG A 280 -22.09 -2.20 15.54
N LYS A 281 -22.57 -0.94 15.62
CA LYS A 281 -23.31 -0.38 16.77
C LYS A 281 -22.53 -0.48 18.08
N ILE A 282 -21.21 -0.35 18.00
CA ILE A 282 -20.30 -0.24 19.14
C ILE A 282 -20.30 1.23 19.59
N GLU A 283 -20.42 1.46 20.89
CA GLU A 283 -20.40 2.81 21.46
C GLU A 283 -19.00 3.44 21.30
N VAL A 284 -18.94 4.60 20.64
CA VAL A 284 -17.68 5.33 20.47
C VAL A 284 -17.42 6.14 21.73
N SER A 285 -16.65 5.58 22.65
CA SER A 285 -16.19 6.26 23.86
C SER A 285 -14.97 7.15 23.58
N ASN A 286 -14.54 7.93 24.60
CA ASN A 286 -13.31 8.71 24.52
C ASN A 286 -12.04 7.85 24.53
N ASP A 287 -12.14 6.61 25.04
CA ASP A 287 -11.04 5.65 24.99
C ASP A 287 -11.11 4.87 23.67
N LEU A 288 -10.44 5.42 22.66
CA LEU A 288 -10.43 4.82 21.32
C LEU A 288 -9.76 3.44 21.29
N ASP A 289 -8.85 3.11 22.22
CA ASP A 289 -8.22 1.80 22.24
C ASP A 289 -9.20 0.70 22.67
N VAL A 290 -10.14 1.02 23.58
CA VAL A 290 -11.26 0.12 23.92
C VAL A 290 -12.17 -0.06 22.72
N VAL A 291 -12.60 1.02 22.08
CA VAL A 291 -13.46 0.98 20.88
C VAL A 291 -12.82 0.16 19.77
N ASN A 292 -11.53 0.39 19.50
CA ASN A 292 -10.80 -0.32 18.46
C ASN A 292 -10.68 -1.82 18.74
N ARG A 293 -10.51 -2.21 20.02
CA ARG A 293 -10.48 -3.61 20.43
C ARG A 293 -11.82 -4.28 20.23
N GLU A 294 -12.92 -3.64 20.64
CA GLU A 294 -14.27 -4.17 20.42
C GLU A 294 -14.58 -4.32 18.92
N VAL A 295 -14.15 -3.36 18.08
CA VAL A 295 -14.26 -3.48 16.63
C VAL A 295 -13.50 -4.69 16.13
N ALA A 296 -12.22 -4.83 16.51
CA ALA A 296 -11.37 -5.94 16.11
C ALA A 296 -11.97 -7.29 16.53
N GLU A 297 -12.47 -7.41 17.76
CA GLU A 297 -13.18 -8.60 18.26
C GLU A 297 -14.45 -8.89 17.45
N SER A 298 -15.25 -7.87 17.16
CA SER A 298 -16.49 -8.02 16.37
C SER A 298 -16.23 -8.51 14.94
N LEU A 299 -15.03 -8.27 14.41
CA LEU A 299 -14.58 -8.71 13.09
C LEU A 299 -13.67 -9.94 13.15
N LYS A 300 -13.46 -10.50 14.35
CA LYS A 300 -12.53 -11.62 14.61
C LYS A 300 -11.12 -11.36 14.05
N VAL A 301 -10.61 -10.15 14.17
CA VAL A 301 -9.25 -9.80 13.70
C VAL A 301 -8.23 -10.53 14.56
N LYS A 302 -7.50 -11.47 13.95
CA LYS A 302 -6.47 -12.24 14.62
C LYS A 302 -5.30 -11.34 15.01
N GLY A 303 -4.81 -11.51 16.24
CA GLY A 303 -3.59 -10.83 16.71
C GLY A 303 -3.67 -9.30 16.78
N TYR A 304 -4.87 -8.73 16.92
CA TYR A 304 -5.02 -7.27 17.01
C TYR A 304 -4.15 -6.66 18.12
N THR A 305 -3.46 -5.58 17.80
CA THR A 305 -2.75 -4.74 18.78
C THR A 305 -2.99 -3.26 18.47
N PRO A 306 -2.87 -2.35 19.46
CA PRO A 306 -2.98 -0.91 19.20
C PRO A 306 -2.02 -0.40 18.12
N LYS A 307 -0.90 -1.09 17.87
CA LYS A 307 0.05 -0.74 16.80
C LYS A 307 -0.47 -1.03 15.39
N MET A 308 -1.61 -1.70 15.23
CA MET A 308 -2.27 -1.82 13.93
C MET A 308 -2.97 -0.51 13.53
N VAL A 309 -3.21 0.41 14.46
CA VAL A 309 -3.73 1.75 14.15
C VAL A 309 -2.56 2.67 13.85
N LEU A 310 -2.55 3.28 12.66
CA LEU A 310 -1.43 4.09 12.18
C LEU A 310 -1.11 5.25 13.14
N GLU A 311 -2.13 5.97 13.60
CA GLU A 311 -1.97 7.15 14.45
C GLU A 311 -1.29 6.82 15.80
N ASN A 312 -1.39 5.57 16.28
CA ASN A 312 -0.76 5.13 17.53
C ASN A 312 0.78 5.02 17.42
N HIS A 313 1.36 5.16 16.23
CA HIS A 313 2.82 5.26 16.04
C HIS A 313 3.35 6.69 16.18
N LEU A 314 2.45 7.69 16.19
CA LEU A 314 2.78 9.11 16.15
C LEU A 314 2.57 9.82 17.49
N SER A 315 2.00 9.12 18.48
CA SER A 315 1.83 9.55 19.87
C SER A 315 3.13 9.46 20.67
#